data_AF-A0A5R9IEG0-F1
#
_entry.id   AF-A0A5R9IEG0-F1
#
_cell.length_a   1.000
_cell.length_b   1.000
_cell.length_c   1.000
_cell.angle_alpha   90.00
_cell.angle_beta   90.00
_cell.angle_gamma   90.00
#
_symmetry.space_group_name_H-M   'P 1'
#
loop_
_entity.id
_entity.type
_entity.pdbx_description
1 polymer ?
#
loop_
_entity_poly.entity_id
_entity_poly.type
_entity_poly.pdbx_seq_one_letter_code
_entity_poly.pdbx_strand_id
1 'polypeptide(L)'
;MKFRIKKWNQLSTAKKAFRIIDIVAIFYLVVLGSFVVRAEVTAKTNTERLFLINSPLLFKVLNPTSGNALGATLPFVNIGFLNRSKIDELNENIDNIRRHEAKHLEQFQTLGPIKAFQLENWKSEGIAEYARGSSTIDICATTPVGTEAQLDYREYHTVVKYLIESEKLTEEDIYALDSYPLKFAQKWVAEKHCTMLVIE
;
A
#
# COMPACT_ATOMS: atom_id res chain seq x y z
N MET A 1 -3.40 -37.55 -28.28
CA MET A 1 -2.50 -37.64 -27.11
C MET A 1 -3.36 -37.88 -25.86
N LYS A 2 -3.29 -39.04 -25.20
CA LYS A 2 -4.05 -39.29 -23.95
C LYS A 2 -3.23 -38.83 -22.76
N PHE A 3 -3.64 -37.73 -22.11
CA PHE A 3 -3.04 -37.31 -20.84
C PHE A 3 -3.39 -38.34 -19.75
N ARG A 4 -2.43 -39.22 -19.40
CA ARG A 4 -2.53 -40.11 -18.24
C ARG A 4 -1.95 -39.40 -17.02
N ILE A 5 -2.82 -38.92 -16.15
CA ILE A 5 -2.44 -38.38 -14.85
C ILE A 5 -1.97 -39.56 -13.97
N LYS A 6 -0.68 -39.60 -13.62
CA LYS A 6 -0.16 -40.61 -12.69
C LYS A 6 -0.77 -40.44 -11.30
N LYS A 7 -1.15 -41.57 -10.68
CA LYS A 7 -1.68 -41.61 -9.30
C LYS A 7 -0.61 -41.21 -8.30
N TRP A 8 -1.00 -40.63 -7.16
CA TRP A 8 -0.09 -40.12 -6.12
C TRP A 8 1.01 -41.11 -5.69
N ASN A 9 0.62 -42.37 -5.48
CA ASN A 9 1.53 -43.44 -5.04
C ASN A 9 2.57 -43.83 -6.10
N GLN A 10 2.39 -43.38 -7.35
CA GLN A 10 3.29 -43.64 -8.48
C GLN A 10 4.24 -42.46 -8.78
N LEU A 11 4.16 -41.39 -7.98
CA LEU A 11 5.02 -40.22 -8.11
C LEU A 11 6.27 -40.35 -7.25
N SER A 12 7.41 -39.91 -7.78
CA SER A 12 8.61 -39.68 -6.97
C SER A 12 8.37 -38.55 -5.96
N THR A 13 9.19 -38.49 -4.91
CA THR A 13 9.10 -37.43 -3.89
C THR A 13 9.15 -36.04 -4.49
N ALA A 14 10.05 -35.78 -5.44
CA ALA A 14 10.13 -34.50 -6.15
C ALA A 14 8.83 -34.17 -6.90
N LYS A 15 8.21 -35.14 -7.58
CA LYS A 15 6.94 -34.92 -8.30
C LYS A 15 5.75 -34.71 -7.36
N LYS A 16 5.77 -35.32 -6.17
CA LYS A 16 4.78 -35.04 -5.12
C LYS A 16 4.93 -33.61 -4.61
N ALA A 17 6.17 -33.15 -4.37
CA ALA A 17 6.44 -31.79 -3.95
C ALA A 17 5.95 -30.75 -4.97
N PHE A 18 6.28 -30.92 -6.26
CA PHE A 18 5.76 -30.05 -7.32
C PHE A 18 4.23 -30.05 -7.37
N ARG A 19 3.58 -31.21 -7.25
CA ARG A 19 2.11 -31.28 -7.23
C ARG A 19 1.49 -30.55 -6.04
N ILE A 20 2.14 -30.56 -4.87
CA ILE A 20 1.69 -29.77 -3.71
C ILE A 20 1.82 -28.27 -4.02
N ILE A 21 2.95 -27.84 -4.59
CA ILE A 21 3.16 -26.45 -5.00
C ILE A 21 2.07 -26.02 -5.99
N ASP A 22 1.78 -26.83 -7.00
CA ASP A 22 0.72 -26.56 -7.98
C ASP A 22 -0.65 -26.40 -7.31
N ILE A 23 -0.99 -27.28 -6.37
CA ILE A 23 -2.27 -27.21 -5.64
C ILE A 23 -2.35 -25.91 -4.83
N VAL A 24 -1.28 -25.54 -4.12
CA VAL A 24 -1.22 -24.31 -3.33
C VAL A 24 -1.32 -23.07 -4.23
N ALA A 25 -0.61 -23.07 -5.36
CA ALA A 25 -0.65 -21.97 -6.33
C ALA A 25 -2.04 -21.83 -6.96
N ILE A 26 -2.68 -22.93 -7.36
CA ILE A 26 -4.04 -22.92 -7.90
C ILE A 26 -5.02 -22.41 -6.85
N PHE A 27 -4.92 -22.88 -5.60
CA PHE A 27 -5.77 -22.40 -4.53
C PHE A 27 -5.63 -20.89 -4.32
N TYR A 28 -4.38 -20.38 -4.26
CA TYR A 28 -4.10 -18.95 -4.17
C TYR A 28 -4.71 -18.17 -5.34
N LEU A 29 -4.52 -18.62 -6.57
CA LEU A 29 -5.07 -17.97 -7.77
C LEU A 29 -6.60 -17.98 -7.79
N VAL A 30 -7.25 -19.04 -7.32
CA VAL A 30 -8.72 -19.10 -7.22
C VAL A 30 -9.23 -18.09 -6.19
N VAL A 31 -8.60 -18.03 -5.02
CA VAL A 31 -8.97 -17.06 -3.98
C VAL A 31 -8.76 -15.63 -4.48
N LEU A 32 -7.56 -15.32 -4.99
CA LEU A 32 -7.24 -14.00 -5.54
C LEU A 32 -8.18 -13.63 -6.69
N GLY A 33 -8.39 -14.54 -7.63
CA GLY A 33 -9.28 -14.35 -8.77
C GLY A 33 -10.73 -14.05 -8.38
N SER A 34 -11.21 -14.60 -7.26
CA SER A 34 -12.56 -14.28 -6.77
C SER A 34 -12.71 -12.82 -6.34
N PHE A 35 -11.67 -12.23 -5.72
CA PHE A 35 -11.64 -10.80 -5.38
C PHE A 35 -11.55 -9.93 -6.62
N VAL A 36 -10.71 -10.31 -7.58
CA VAL A 36 -10.57 -9.60 -8.87
C VAL A 36 -11.91 -9.58 -9.60
N VAL A 37 -12.54 -10.74 -9.80
CA VAL A 37 -13.85 -10.83 -10.47
C VAL A 37 -14.90 -10.02 -9.72
N ARG A 38 -14.91 -10.06 -8.38
CA ARG A 38 -15.82 -9.23 -7.60
C ARG A 38 -15.58 -7.74 -7.87
N ALA A 39 -14.33 -7.28 -7.82
CA ALA A 39 -13.98 -5.89 -8.08
C ALA A 39 -14.42 -5.44 -9.48
N GLU A 40 -14.09 -6.21 -10.53
CA GLU A 40 -14.45 -5.92 -11.92
C GLU A 40 -15.95 -5.77 -12.15
N VAL A 41 -16.78 -6.59 -11.48
CA VAL A 41 -18.22 -6.58 -11.68
C VAL A 41 -18.92 -5.42 -10.94
N THR A 42 -18.30 -4.88 -9.90
CA THR A 42 -19.05 -4.09 -8.91
C THR A 42 -18.44 -2.75 -8.53
N ALA A 43 -17.13 -2.61 -8.65
CA ALA A 43 -16.44 -1.42 -8.19
C ALA A 43 -16.42 -0.35 -9.29
N LYS A 44 -16.71 0.88 -8.89
CA LYS A 44 -16.71 2.08 -9.72
C LYS A 44 -15.55 3.00 -9.37
N THR A 45 -14.97 2.86 -8.17
CA THR A 45 -13.85 3.65 -7.68
C THR A 45 -12.69 2.75 -7.23
N ASN A 46 -11.49 3.32 -7.08
CA ASN A 46 -10.34 2.58 -6.55
C ASN A 46 -10.54 2.16 -5.09
N THR A 47 -11.27 2.93 -4.29
CA THR A 47 -11.58 2.56 -2.89
C THR A 47 -12.49 1.33 -2.80
N GLU A 48 -13.42 1.15 -3.74
CA GLU A 48 -14.29 -0.04 -3.82
C GLU A 48 -13.56 -1.30 -4.29
N ARG A 49 -12.30 -1.16 -4.76
CA ARG A 49 -11.43 -2.25 -5.21
C ARG A 49 -10.52 -2.74 -4.09
N LEU A 50 -10.72 -2.22 -2.88
CA LEU A 50 -10.02 -2.60 -1.65
C LEU A 50 -10.94 -3.40 -0.73
N PHE A 51 -10.47 -4.57 -0.30
CA PHE A 51 -11.24 -5.49 0.51
C PHE A 51 -10.73 -5.52 1.94
N LEU A 52 -11.64 -5.31 2.90
CA LEU A 52 -11.32 -5.47 4.31
C LEU A 52 -11.26 -6.96 4.67
N ILE A 53 -10.08 -7.43 5.06
CA ILE A 53 -9.84 -8.82 5.41
C ILE A 53 -9.86 -8.97 6.94
N ASN A 54 -10.87 -9.69 7.44
CA ASN A 54 -11.05 -9.92 8.88
C ASN A 54 -10.13 -11.01 9.44
N SER A 55 -9.68 -11.95 8.61
CA SER A 55 -8.82 -13.05 9.03
C SER A 55 -7.34 -12.70 8.83
N PRO A 56 -6.52 -12.64 9.91
CA PRO A 56 -5.09 -12.38 9.79
C PRO A 56 -4.37 -13.41 8.92
N LEU A 57 -4.81 -14.67 8.98
CA LEU A 57 -4.25 -15.74 8.16
C LEU A 57 -4.55 -15.51 6.68
N LEU A 58 -5.81 -15.16 6.34
CA LEU A 58 -6.17 -14.86 4.95
C LEU A 58 -5.41 -13.65 4.43
N PHE A 59 -5.23 -12.59 5.24
CA PHE A 59 -4.44 -11.44 4.86
C PHE A 59 -2.98 -11.83 4.55
N LYS A 60 -2.36 -12.68 5.39
CA LYS A 60 -1.01 -13.20 5.14
C LYS A 60 -0.91 -14.05 3.88
N VAL A 61 -1.95 -14.82 3.56
CA VAL A 61 -2.01 -15.60 2.30
C VAL A 61 -2.10 -14.67 1.10
N LEU A 62 -2.92 -13.60 1.19
CA LEU A 62 -3.11 -12.62 0.12
C LEU A 62 -1.93 -11.64 -0.04
N ASN A 63 -1.19 -11.41 1.04
CA ASN A 63 -0.01 -10.55 1.08
C ASN A 63 1.17 -11.27 1.78
N PRO A 64 1.86 -12.19 1.07
CA PRO A 64 2.92 -13.00 1.66
C PRO A 64 4.21 -12.21 1.96
N THR A 65 4.41 -11.04 1.35
CA THR A 65 5.63 -10.23 1.50
C THR A 65 5.57 -9.29 2.71
N SER A 66 4.39 -8.76 3.04
CA SER A 66 4.21 -7.82 4.16
C SER A 66 2.97 -8.15 5.00
N GLY A 67 2.83 -9.42 5.39
CA GLY A 67 1.62 -9.96 6.02
C GLY A 67 1.23 -9.37 7.39
N ASN A 68 1.98 -8.39 7.92
CA ASN A 68 1.66 -7.65 9.14
C ASN A 68 1.42 -6.14 8.88
N ALA A 69 1.35 -5.69 7.62
CA ALA A 69 1.01 -4.32 7.26
C ALA A 69 -0.47 -3.98 7.54
N LEU A 70 -0.78 -2.69 7.55
CA LEU A 70 -2.15 -2.15 7.65
C LEU A 70 -2.96 -2.43 6.38
N GLY A 71 -2.31 -2.39 5.22
CA GLY A 71 -2.90 -2.67 3.93
C GLY A 71 -1.84 -3.18 2.95
N ALA A 72 -2.32 -3.61 1.78
CA ALA A 72 -1.46 -3.99 0.68
C ALA A 72 -2.22 -3.84 -0.64
N THR A 73 -1.59 -3.19 -1.60
CA THR A 73 -2.12 -3.05 -2.94
C THR A 73 -1.43 -4.03 -3.89
N LEU A 74 -2.20 -4.65 -4.80
CA LEU A 74 -1.73 -5.50 -5.88
C LEU A 74 -2.08 -4.83 -7.23
N PRO A 75 -1.28 -3.87 -7.68
CA PRO A 75 -1.64 -3.02 -8.81
C PRO A 75 -1.84 -3.78 -10.13
N PHE A 76 -1.12 -4.89 -10.32
CA PHE A 76 -1.18 -5.74 -11.52
C PHE A 76 -2.53 -6.45 -11.72
N VAL A 77 -3.23 -6.76 -10.63
CA VAL A 77 -4.62 -7.24 -10.65
C VAL A 77 -5.61 -6.17 -10.20
N ASN A 78 -5.10 -4.96 -10.00
CA ASN A 78 -5.85 -3.75 -9.75
C ASN A 78 -6.84 -3.91 -8.56
N ILE A 79 -6.39 -4.54 -7.48
CA ILE A 79 -7.14 -4.69 -6.22
C ILE A 79 -6.20 -4.46 -5.05
N GLY A 80 -6.73 -4.35 -3.84
CA GLY A 80 -5.94 -4.35 -2.62
C GLY A 80 -6.70 -4.86 -1.42
N PHE A 81 -6.01 -4.98 -0.29
CA PHE A 81 -6.50 -5.60 0.92
C PHE A 81 -6.16 -4.73 2.12
N LEU A 82 -7.09 -4.64 3.07
CA LEU A 82 -6.90 -3.98 4.35
C LEU A 82 -6.89 -5.03 5.45
N ASN A 83 -5.95 -4.93 6.39
CA ASN A 83 -5.81 -5.86 7.50
C ASN A 83 -6.62 -5.39 8.71
N ARG A 84 -7.84 -5.91 8.88
CA ARG A 84 -8.75 -5.47 9.95
C ARG A 84 -8.09 -5.60 11.33
N SER A 85 -7.45 -6.74 11.59
CA SER A 85 -6.82 -7.02 12.89
C SER A 85 -5.72 -6.03 13.22
N LYS A 86 -4.90 -5.63 12.25
CA LYS A 86 -3.80 -4.68 12.48
C LYS A 86 -4.30 -3.25 12.62
N ILE A 87 -5.33 -2.90 11.85
CA ILE A 87 -5.99 -1.59 11.95
C ILE A 87 -6.61 -1.42 13.35
N ASP A 88 -7.34 -2.43 13.83
CA ASP A 88 -7.94 -2.41 15.16
C ASP A 88 -6.87 -2.38 16.27
N GLU A 89 -5.77 -3.13 16.12
CA GLU A 89 -4.63 -3.13 17.06
C GLU A 89 -4.00 -1.74 17.23
N LEU A 90 -3.86 -1.00 16.12
CA LEU A 90 -3.26 0.33 16.09
C LEU A 90 -4.28 1.47 16.28
N ASN A 91 -5.57 1.13 16.47
CA ASN A 91 -6.67 2.10 16.55
C ASN A 91 -6.69 3.10 15.37
N GLU A 92 -6.39 2.59 14.18
CA GLU A 92 -6.32 3.37 12.94
C GLU A 92 -7.69 3.49 12.27
N ASN A 93 -7.90 4.57 11.52
CA ASN A 93 -9.14 4.76 10.78
C ASN A 93 -9.12 3.97 9.45
N ILE A 94 -10.06 3.04 9.28
CA ILE A 94 -10.17 2.19 8.08
C ILE A 94 -10.26 3.00 6.79
N ASP A 95 -11.01 4.10 6.79
CA ASP A 95 -11.19 4.92 5.59
C ASP A 95 -9.92 5.68 5.23
N ASN A 96 -9.10 6.06 6.22
CA ASN A 96 -7.78 6.65 5.98
C ASN A 96 -6.88 5.64 5.27
N ILE A 97 -6.75 4.42 5.80
CA ILE A 97 -5.95 3.36 5.17
C ILE A 97 -6.49 3.03 3.78
N ARG A 98 -7.82 3.00 3.61
CA ARG A 98 -8.44 2.78 2.30
C ARG A 98 -8.06 3.85 1.29
N ARG A 99 -8.00 5.12 1.66
CA ARG A 99 -7.58 6.20 0.74
C ARG A 99 -6.11 6.09 0.37
N HIS A 100 -5.25 5.74 1.32
CA HIS A 100 -3.83 5.49 1.08
C HIS A 100 -3.63 4.40 0.01
N GLU A 101 -4.17 3.21 0.25
CA GLU A 101 -4.04 2.07 -0.66
C GLU A 101 -4.71 2.33 -2.02
N ALA A 102 -5.83 3.07 -2.05
CA ALA A 102 -6.51 3.41 -3.29
C ALA A 102 -5.67 4.34 -4.16
N LYS A 103 -4.84 5.19 -3.55
CA LYS A 103 -3.93 6.08 -4.26
C LYS A 103 -2.83 5.30 -4.98
N HIS A 104 -2.36 4.16 -4.45
CA HIS A 104 -1.43 3.29 -5.19
C HIS A 104 -2.06 2.65 -6.43
N LEU A 105 -3.35 2.27 -6.37
CA LEU A 105 -4.08 1.81 -7.56
C LEU A 105 -4.19 2.93 -8.60
N GLU A 106 -4.51 4.15 -8.17
CA GLU A 106 -4.61 5.32 -9.03
C GLU A 106 -3.26 5.67 -9.69
N GLN A 107 -2.17 5.70 -8.91
CA GLN A 107 -0.81 5.92 -9.40
C GLN A 107 -0.46 4.94 -10.52
N PHE A 108 -0.78 3.66 -10.33
CA PHE A 108 -0.50 2.64 -11.34
C PHE A 108 -1.34 2.82 -12.61
N GLN A 109 -2.60 3.24 -12.48
CA GLN A 109 -3.49 3.52 -13.61
C GLN A 109 -3.04 4.76 -14.39
N THR A 110 -2.62 5.81 -13.69
CA THR A 110 -2.21 7.10 -14.28
C THR A 110 -0.84 7.00 -14.94
N LEU A 111 0.16 6.43 -14.26
CA LEU A 111 1.54 6.35 -14.75
C LEU A 111 1.75 5.18 -15.72
N GLY A 112 0.90 4.16 -15.63
CA GLY A 112 1.13 2.87 -16.24
C GLY A 112 2.19 2.04 -15.48
N PRO A 113 2.29 0.74 -15.81
CA PRO A 113 3.06 -0.22 -15.01
C PRO A 113 4.55 0.13 -14.90
N ILE A 114 5.18 0.50 -16.01
CA ILE A 114 6.64 0.72 -16.05
C ILE A 114 7.03 1.90 -15.17
N LYS A 115 6.35 3.03 -15.33
CA LYS A 115 6.65 4.25 -14.58
C LYS A 115 6.29 4.12 -13.11
N ALA A 116 5.16 3.46 -12.80
CA ALA A 116 4.75 3.24 -11.41
C ALA A 116 5.78 2.40 -10.63
N PHE A 117 6.37 1.36 -11.24
CA PHE A 117 7.43 0.57 -10.59
C PHE A 117 8.79 1.27 -10.50
N GLN A 118 9.04 2.28 -11.33
CA GLN A 118 10.27 3.08 -11.30
C GLN A 118 10.14 4.32 -10.41
N LEU A 119 8.94 4.59 -9.88
CA LEU A 119 8.69 5.76 -9.08
C LEU A 119 9.47 5.65 -7.76
N GLU A 120 10.17 6.71 -7.40
CA GLU A 120 10.87 6.77 -6.11
C GLU A 120 9.88 6.64 -4.96
N ASN A 121 10.26 5.88 -3.92
CA ASN A 121 9.38 5.59 -2.78
C ASN A 121 8.77 6.84 -2.16
N TRP A 122 9.55 7.92 -2.01
CA TRP A 122 9.06 9.15 -1.39
C TRP A 122 7.93 9.83 -2.18
N LYS A 123 7.88 9.66 -3.50
CA LYS A 123 6.79 10.15 -4.35
C LYS A 123 5.57 9.23 -4.22
N SER A 124 5.78 7.92 -4.36
CA SER A 124 4.73 6.91 -4.29
C SER A 124 4.00 6.95 -2.94
N GLU A 125 4.76 6.73 -1.86
CA GLU A 125 4.26 6.67 -0.49
C GLU A 125 3.87 8.04 0.04
N GLY A 126 4.60 9.11 -0.30
CA GLY A 126 4.28 10.46 0.16
C GLY A 126 2.93 10.95 -0.36
N ILE A 127 2.61 10.69 -1.63
CA ILE A 127 1.30 11.02 -2.21
C ILE A 127 0.19 10.14 -1.62
N ALA A 128 0.46 8.85 -1.38
CA ALA A 128 -0.49 7.97 -0.70
C ALA A 128 -0.76 8.39 0.75
N GLU A 129 0.26 8.80 1.51
CA GLU A 129 0.12 9.35 2.85
C GLU A 129 -0.58 10.73 2.85
N TYR A 130 -0.35 11.57 1.83
CA TYR A 130 -1.13 12.81 1.67
C TYR A 130 -2.62 12.52 1.42
N ALA A 131 -2.95 11.54 0.58
CA ALA A 131 -4.33 11.09 0.34
C ALA A 131 -4.98 10.44 1.57
N ARG A 132 -4.18 9.77 2.40
CA ARG A 132 -4.60 9.29 3.73
C ARG A 132 -5.07 10.46 4.61
N GLY A 133 -4.42 11.61 4.49
CA GLY A 133 -4.70 12.86 5.18
C GLY A 133 -3.88 13.07 6.46
N SER A 134 -3.33 11.99 7.01
CA SER A 134 -2.43 12.01 8.16
C SER A 134 -1.51 10.80 8.10
N SER A 135 -0.23 10.99 8.42
CA SER A 135 0.71 9.89 8.61
C SER A 135 0.46 9.17 9.93
N THR A 136 0.85 7.89 10.03
CA THR A 136 0.77 7.09 11.26
C THR A 136 1.47 7.78 12.44
N ILE A 137 2.63 8.39 12.18
CA ILE A 137 3.33 9.24 13.15
C ILE A 137 3.00 10.69 12.81
N ASP A 138 2.58 11.46 13.82
CA ASP A 138 2.29 12.87 13.68
C ASP A 138 3.51 13.64 13.13
N ILE A 139 3.29 14.46 12.09
CA ILE A 139 4.32 15.32 11.51
C ILE A 139 4.86 16.34 12.53
N CYS A 140 4.07 16.68 13.56
CA CYS A 140 4.45 17.58 14.64
C CYS A 140 5.05 16.89 15.88
N ALA A 141 5.18 15.56 15.87
CA ALA A 141 5.84 14.85 16.97
C ALA A 141 7.31 15.30 17.10
N THR A 142 7.68 15.80 18.28
CA THR A 142 9.04 16.28 18.59
C THR A 142 10.03 15.13 18.79
N THR A 143 9.55 14.02 19.34
CA THR A 143 10.30 12.76 19.50
C THR A 143 9.51 11.60 18.88
N PRO A 144 9.46 11.50 17.55
CA PRO A 144 8.71 10.45 16.89
C PRO A 144 9.30 9.08 17.24
N VAL A 145 8.45 8.16 17.68
CA VAL A 145 8.83 6.77 17.96
C VAL A 145 8.09 5.86 17.01
N GLY A 146 8.82 5.04 16.27
CA GLY A 146 8.28 4.07 15.33
C GLY A 146 9.40 3.28 14.66
N THR A 147 9.03 2.42 13.72
CA THR A 147 10.00 1.74 12.86
C THR A 147 10.62 2.73 11.86
N GLU A 148 11.76 2.37 11.28
CA GLU A 148 12.42 3.16 10.23
C GLU A 148 11.45 3.51 9.09
N ALA A 149 10.69 2.53 8.59
CA ALA A 149 9.68 2.75 7.55
C ALA A 149 8.58 3.74 7.98
N GLN A 150 8.13 3.70 9.23
CA GLN A 150 7.12 4.65 9.72
C GLN A 150 7.66 6.09 9.79
N LEU A 151 8.95 6.24 10.12
CA LEU A 151 9.62 7.53 10.12
C LEU A 151 9.80 8.05 8.70
N ASP A 152 10.22 7.20 7.76
CA ASP A 152 10.33 7.53 6.34
C ASP A 152 8.99 8.01 5.77
N TYR A 153 7.89 7.28 6.01
CA TYR A 153 6.56 7.67 5.52
C TYR A 153 6.08 9.00 6.09
N ARG A 154 6.41 9.30 7.35
CA ARG A 154 6.17 10.63 7.94
C ARG A 154 6.95 11.71 7.20
N GLU A 155 8.21 11.48 6.86
CA GLU A 155 9.01 12.43 6.08
C GLU A 155 8.47 12.62 4.67
N TYR A 156 8.10 11.53 3.98
CA TYR A 156 7.52 11.57 2.64
C TYR A 156 6.21 12.36 2.63
N HIS A 157 5.33 12.13 3.62
CA HIS A 157 4.11 12.91 3.80
C HIS A 157 4.44 14.39 4.02
N THR A 158 5.43 14.71 4.86
CA THR A 158 5.88 16.10 5.11
C THR A 158 6.30 16.79 3.80
N VAL A 159 7.09 16.10 2.97
CA VAL A 159 7.56 16.63 1.68
C VAL A 159 6.42 16.85 0.71
N VAL A 160 5.57 15.85 0.50
CA VAL A 160 4.46 15.97 -0.47
C VAL A 160 3.45 17.01 0.00
N LYS A 161 3.14 17.07 1.29
CA LYS A 161 2.30 18.13 1.87
C LYS A 161 2.85 19.51 1.57
N TYR A 162 4.15 19.74 1.77
CA TYR A 162 4.81 21.00 1.41
C TYR A 162 4.69 21.31 -0.09
N LEU A 163 4.98 20.35 -0.96
CA LEU A 163 4.95 20.55 -2.41
C LEU A 163 3.54 20.90 -2.92
N ILE A 164 2.51 20.25 -2.39
CA ILE A 164 1.13 20.51 -2.78
C ILE A 164 0.62 21.82 -2.16
N GLU A 165 0.84 22.02 -0.86
CA GLU A 165 0.19 23.11 -0.13
C GLU A 165 0.95 24.44 -0.20
N SER A 166 2.28 24.41 -0.22
CA SER A 166 3.13 25.60 -0.36
C SER A 166 3.42 25.89 -1.82
N GLU A 167 4.01 24.92 -2.53
CA GLU A 167 4.51 25.12 -3.89
C GLU A 167 3.42 24.96 -4.97
N LYS A 168 2.21 24.53 -4.58
CA LYS A 168 1.04 24.36 -5.48
C LYS A 168 1.29 23.42 -6.65
N LEU A 169 2.15 22.42 -6.45
CA LEU A 169 2.45 21.41 -7.46
C LEU A 169 1.32 20.41 -7.60
N THR A 170 1.08 19.96 -8.83
CA THR A 170 0.22 18.81 -9.13
C THR A 170 0.94 17.49 -8.83
N GLU A 171 0.20 16.37 -8.80
CA GLU A 171 0.83 15.05 -8.66
C GLU A 171 1.79 14.77 -9.82
N GLU A 172 1.42 15.16 -11.05
CA GLU A 172 2.25 15.03 -12.24
C GLU A 172 3.56 15.79 -12.13
N ASP A 173 3.53 17.02 -11.59
CA ASP A 173 4.73 17.81 -11.33
C ASP A 173 5.63 17.08 -10.32
N ILE A 174 5.04 16.52 -9.25
CA ILE A 174 5.78 15.80 -8.20
C ILE A 174 6.42 14.53 -8.77
N TYR A 175 5.73 13.78 -9.65
CA TYR A 175 6.30 12.61 -10.31
C TYR A 175 7.54 12.95 -11.14
N ALA A 176 7.58 14.15 -11.73
CA ALA A 176 8.66 14.64 -12.56
C ALA A 176 9.81 15.34 -11.79
N LEU A 177 9.69 15.56 -10.47
CA LEU A 177 10.74 16.22 -9.70
C LEU A 177 12.00 15.36 -9.56
N ASP A 178 13.17 15.95 -9.77
CA ASP A 178 14.45 15.25 -9.62
C ASP A 178 15.04 15.33 -8.20
N SER A 179 14.39 16.06 -7.29
CA SER A 179 14.94 16.34 -5.96
C SER A 179 13.94 16.04 -4.85
N TYR A 180 14.47 15.64 -3.69
CA TYR A 180 13.71 15.36 -2.48
C TYR A 180 13.90 16.53 -1.47
N PRO A 181 13.02 17.55 -1.44
CA PRO A 181 13.24 18.81 -0.74
C PRO A 181 12.91 18.75 0.77
N LEU A 182 13.32 17.68 1.46
CA LEU A 182 12.99 17.43 2.86
C LEU A 182 13.31 18.61 3.79
N LYS A 183 14.48 19.23 3.62
CA LYS A 183 14.92 20.35 4.47
C LYS A 183 13.96 21.55 4.40
N PHE A 184 13.46 21.87 3.20
CA PHE A 184 12.50 22.97 3.01
C PHE A 184 11.14 22.61 3.58
N ALA A 185 10.68 21.38 3.34
CA ALA A 185 9.42 20.88 3.85
C ALA A 185 9.36 20.86 5.38
N GLN A 186 10.41 20.36 6.05
CA GLN A 186 10.50 20.32 7.51
C GLN A 186 10.46 21.73 8.11
N LYS A 187 11.20 22.68 7.52
CA LYS A 187 11.17 24.08 7.96
C LYS A 187 9.75 24.66 7.83
N TRP A 188 9.10 24.46 6.69
CA TRP A 188 7.76 24.96 6.44
C TRP A 188 6.72 24.35 7.39
N VAL A 189 6.74 23.03 7.61
CA VAL A 189 5.85 22.35 8.57
C VAL A 189 6.06 22.87 9.98
N ALA A 190 7.31 23.04 10.43
CA ALA A 190 7.63 23.58 11.75
C ALA A 190 7.07 25.01 11.94
N GLU A 191 7.21 25.87 10.94
CA GLU A 191 6.77 27.27 11.01
C GLU A 191 5.24 27.44 10.90
N LYS A 192 4.58 26.63 10.06
CA LYS A 192 3.17 26.85 9.66
C LYS A 192 2.16 25.89 10.27
N HIS A 193 2.58 24.70 10.67
CA HIS A 193 1.68 23.63 11.12
C HIS A 193 1.97 23.15 12.53
N CYS A 194 3.24 23.16 12.94
CA CYS A 194 3.67 22.70 14.25
C CYS A 194 4.09 23.85 15.16
N THR A 195 3.62 25.07 14.88
CA THR A 195 3.87 26.23 15.72
C THR A 195 3.39 25.88 17.13
N MET A 196 4.33 25.64 18.04
CA MET A 196 4.00 25.46 19.44
C MET A 196 3.29 26.75 19.86
N LEU A 197 2.04 26.63 20.31
CA LEU A 197 1.44 27.66 21.14
C LEU A 197 2.41 27.80 22.33
N VAL A 198 3.30 28.79 22.25
CA VAL A 198 3.94 29.35 23.43
C VAL A 198 2.79 30.00 24.17
N ILE A 199 2.19 29.25 25.09
CA ILE A 199 1.33 29.81 26.10
C ILE A 199 2.29 30.60 26.99
N GLU A 200 2.37 31.91 26.75
CA GLU A 200 2.93 32.87 27.71
C GLU A 200 2.08 32.93 28.98
#